data_AF-A0AAU1F1B7-F1
#
_entry.id   AF-A0AAU1F1B7-F1
#
_cell.length_a   1.000
_cell.length_b   1.000
_cell.length_c   1.000
_cell.angle_alpha   90.00
_cell.angle_beta   90.00
_cell.angle_gamma   90.00
#
_symmetry.space_group_name_H-M   'P 1'
#
loop_
_entity.id
_entity.type
_entity.pdbx_description
1 polymer ?
#
loop_
_entity_poly.entity_id
_entity_poly.type
_entity_poly.pdbx_seq_one_letter_code
_entity_poly.pdbx_strand_id
1 'polypeptide(L)'
;MLWVLFVLVAWAAAVISCARLCIATVEAARPPSPEEGASKRELSLYEAAFLSGGPHRVAELTLVSMHRRRMLLLAHTGWATVVDPEGEDDLERSVIGAIGPAGQARIAAVRAAASAADAVRSVADRLVSAGLAVPDGARSGVAAAVRAVQGASVLTVAMAAAAALLLPQGQGTTAPVLGWFALPLLLTLGCLAIARIEVHPYTRWASPDGQRLLRALSTEDSLTALAVGGVRALDDPKLRAALTSGRTAHRSH
;
A
#
# COMPACT_ATOMS: atom_id res chain seq x y z
N MET A 1 38.87 -12.57 19.27
CA MET A 1 38.03 -11.76 20.20
C MET A 1 37.18 -10.71 19.48
N LEU A 2 37.62 -10.14 18.36
CA LEU A 2 36.86 -9.19 17.52
C LEU A 2 35.47 -9.70 17.06
N TRP A 3 35.30 -11.00 16.83
CA TRP A 3 34.01 -11.59 16.43
C TRP A 3 32.87 -11.38 17.45
N VAL A 4 33.20 -11.27 18.74
CA VAL A 4 32.20 -11.05 19.81
C VAL A 4 31.58 -9.66 19.71
N LEU A 5 32.35 -8.64 19.29
CA LEU A 5 31.83 -7.28 19.04
C LEU A 5 30.81 -7.28 17.89
N PHE A 6 31.07 -8.03 16.82
CA PHE A 6 30.13 -8.15 15.69
C PHE A 6 28.82 -8.85 16.10
N VAL A 7 28.88 -9.89 16.95
CA VAL A 7 27.70 -10.57 17.49
C VAL A 7 26.88 -9.62 18.38
N LEU A 8 27.54 -8.82 19.20
CA LEU A 8 26.89 -7.88 20.12
C LEU A 8 26.17 -6.75 19.37
N VAL A 9 26.75 -6.26 18.29
CA VAL A 9 26.11 -5.28 17.39
C VAL A 9 24.90 -5.87 16.66
N ALA A 10 24.99 -7.13 16.19
CA ALA A 10 23.86 -7.80 15.55
C ALA A 10 22.68 -8.01 16.52
N TRP A 11 22.98 -8.39 17.77
CA TRP A 11 21.98 -8.51 18.83
C TRP A 11 21.33 -7.17 19.18
N ALA A 12 22.13 -6.11 19.33
CA ALA A 12 21.60 -4.77 19.60
C ALA A 12 20.67 -4.30 18.47
N ALA A 13 21.06 -4.50 17.20
CA ALA A 13 20.23 -4.16 16.04
C ALA A 13 18.92 -4.96 15.99
N ALA A 14 18.95 -6.25 16.35
CA ALA A 14 17.78 -7.10 16.42
C ALA A 14 16.80 -6.66 17.52
N VAL A 15 17.31 -6.38 18.73
CA VAL A 15 16.50 -5.91 19.86
C VAL A 15 15.86 -4.54 19.55
N ILE A 16 16.62 -3.61 18.97
CA ILE A 16 16.12 -2.29 18.56
C ILE A 16 15.02 -2.43 17.49
N SER A 17 15.20 -3.31 16.52
CA SER A 17 14.19 -3.55 15.48
C SER A 17 12.91 -4.14 16.05
N CYS A 18 13.03 -5.09 16.98
CA CYS A 18 11.90 -5.70 17.68
C CYS A 18 11.14 -4.68 18.53
N ALA A 19 11.85 -3.83 19.29
CA ALA A 19 11.25 -2.77 20.08
C ALA A 19 10.49 -1.75 19.22
N ARG A 20 11.05 -1.36 18.06
CA ARG A 20 10.36 -0.44 17.13
C ARG A 20 9.11 -1.06 16.51
N LEU A 21 9.12 -2.36 16.26
CA LEU A 21 7.95 -3.08 15.76
C LEU A 21 6.85 -3.13 16.83
N CYS A 22 7.19 -3.46 18.08
CA CYS A 22 6.24 -3.48 19.20
C CYS A 22 5.61 -2.11 19.48
N ILE A 23 6.37 -1.02 19.37
CA ILE A 23 5.82 0.33 19.57
C ILE A 23 4.86 0.68 18.44
N ALA A 24 5.21 0.37 17.19
CA ALA A 24 4.36 0.64 16.03
C ALA A 24 3.05 -0.17 16.07
N THR A 25 3.08 -1.42 16.55
CA THR A 25 1.85 -2.23 16.71
C THR A 25 0.96 -1.70 17.82
N VAL A 26 1.53 -1.24 18.95
CA VAL A 26 0.76 -0.65 20.06
C VAL A 26 0.12 0.68 19.67
N GLU A 27 0.81 1.51 18.89
CA GLU A 27 0.25 2.77 18.37
C GLU A 27 -0.88 2.52 17.36
N ALA A 28 -0.72 1.53 16.48
CA ALA A 28 -1.78 1.13 15.54
C ALA A 28 -2.99 0.48 16.24
N ALA A 29 -2.77 -0.16 17.39
CA ALA A 29 -3.82 -0.81 18.17
C ALA A 29 -4.61 0.15 19.07
N ARG A 30 -4.23 1.44 19.17
CA ARG A 30 -5.04 2.42 19.89
C ARG A 30 -6.28 2.76 19.08
N PRO A 31 -7.49 2.36 19.52
CA PRO A 31 -8.70 2.72 18.81
C PRO A 31 -8.88 4.24 18.89
N PRO A 32 -9.15 4.94 17.77
CA PRO A 32 -9.68 6.29 17.85
C PRO A 32 -11.02 6.24 18.59
N SER A 33 -11.28 7.23 19.43
CA SER A 33 -12.54 7.34 20.17
C SER A 33 -13.72 7.31 19.18
N PRO A 34 -14.67 6.38 19.35
CA PRO A 34 -15.81 6.31 18.45
C PRO A 34 -16.69 7.54 18.63
N GLU A 35 -16.87 8.34 17.57
CA GLU A 35 -18.02 9.22 17.49
C GLU A 35 -19.26 8.35 17.24
N GLU A 36 -20.28 8.48 18.10
CA GLU A 36 -21.49 7.63 18.16
C GLU A 36 -22.44 7.73 16.94
N GLY A 37 -21.97 8.22 15.79
CA GLY A 37 -22.76 8.46 14.57
C GLY A 37 -22.63 7.42 13.45
N ALA A 38 -21.71 6.46 13.54
CA ALA A 38 -21.35 5.58 12.41
C ALA A 38 -22.46 4.60 11.95
N SER A 39 -23.50 4.37 12.76
CA SER A 39 -24.53 3.35 12.50
C SER A 39 -25.53 3.70 11.38
N LYS A 40 -25.55 4.94 10.86
CA LYS A 40 -26.52 5.37 9.82
C LYS A 40 -25.89 6.05 8.61
N ARG A 41 -24.55 5.99 8.48
CA ARG A 41 -23.83 6.61 7.36
C ARG A 41 -23.83 5.67 6.16
N GLU A 42 -24.45 6.10 5.05
CA GLU A 42 -24.29 5.45 3.76
C GLU A 42 -22.91 5.81 3.17
N LEU A 43 -22.15 4.81 2.73
CA LEU A 43 -20.86 5.02 2.09
C LEU A 43 -21.06 5.53 0.67
N SER A 44 -20.38 6.62 0.32
CA SER A 44 -20.29 7.00 -1.09
C SER A 44 -19.48 5.97 -1.87
N LEU A 45 -19.67 5.91 -3.18
CA LEU A 45 -18.93 5.01 -4.05
C LEU A 45 -17.41 5.23 -4.00
N TYR A 46 -16.98 6.49 -3.90
CA TYR A 46 -15.57 6.86 -3.75
C TYR A 46 -15.02 6.48 -2.37
N GLU A 47 -15.83 6.58 -1.32
CA GLU A 47 -15.45 6.13 0.03
C GLU A 47 -15.32 4.62 0.07
N ALA A 48 -16.26 3.87 -0.51
CA ALA A 48 -16.18 2.43 -0.63
C ALA A 48 -14.94 1.98 -1.42
N ALA A 49 -14.64 2.66 -2.53
CA ALA A 49 -13.41 2.46 -3.31
C ALA A 49 -12.15 2.75 -2.49
N PHE A 50 -12.14 3.81 -1.69
CA PHE A 50 -11.00 4.12 -0.83
C PHE A 50 -10.81 3.04 0.25
N LEU A 51 -11.88 2.61 0.90
CA LEU A 51 -11.84 1.64 1.98
C LEU A 51 -11.41 0.23 1.51
N SER A 52 -11.81 -0.18 0.30
CA SER A 52 -11.45 -1.47 -0.28
C SER A 52 -10.07 -1.48 -0.97
N GLY A 53 -9.70 -0.34 -1.57
CA GLY A 53 -8.74 -0.28 -2.66
C GLY A 53 -7.97 1.05 -2.77
N GLY A 54 -8.30 2.03 -1.91
CA GLY A 54 -7.48 3.18 -1.58
C GLY A 54 -7.38 4.24 -2.65
N PRO A 55 -6.35 5.10 -2.60
CA PRO A 55 -6.26 6.25 -3.49
C PRO A 55 -6.17 5.84 -4.96
N HIS A 56 -5.52 4.71 -5.27
CA HIS A 56 -5.49 4.18 -6.63
C HIS A 56 -6.84 3.61 -7.08
N ARG A 57 -7.62 2.96 -6.19
CA ARG A 57 -8.96 2.46 -6.53
C ARG A 57 -9.94 3.60 -6.74
N VAL A 58 -9.84 4.68 -5.96
CA VAL A 58 -10.63 5.90 -6.18
C VAL A 58 -10.34 6.45 -7.57
N ALA A 59 -9.06 6.61 -7.93
CA ALA A 59 -8.68 7.08 -9.26
C ALA A 59 -9.17 6.14 -10.39
N GLU A 60 -9.07 4.81 -10.21
CA GLU A 60 -9.60 3.84 -11.19
C GLU A 60 -11.13 3.92 -11.32
N LEU A 61 -11.84 4.09 -10.20
CA LEU A 61 -13.29 4.29 -10.19
C LEU A 61 -13.68 5.58 -10.89
N THR A 62 -13.02 6.70 -10.61
CA THR A 62 -13.28 8.00 -11.26
C THR A 62 -13.06 7.89 -12.77
N LEU A 63 -11.95 7.29 -13.22
CA LEU A 63 -11.68 7.07 -14.65
C LEU A 63 -12.78 6.26 -15.34
N VAL A 64 -13.26 5.19 -14.71
CA VAL A 64 -14.33 4.35 -15.27
C VAL A 64 -15.69 5.05 -15.24
N SER A 65 -16.00 5.77 -14.16
CA SER A 65 -17.23 6.57 -14.04
C SER A 65 -17.31 7.61 -15.17
N MET A 66 -16.24 8.40 -15.34
CA MET A 66 -16.13 9.39 -16.41
C MET A 66 -16.19 8.74 -17.81
N HIS A 67 -15.61 7.55 -17.97
CA HIS A 67 -15.70 6.81 -19.23
C HIS A 67 -17.14 6.38 -19.56
N ARG A 68 -17.88 5.85 -18.57
CA ARG A 68 -19.30 5.47 -18.74
C ARG A 68 -20.16 6.68 -19.10
N ARG A 69 -19.83 7.84 -18.54
CA ARG A 69 -20.48 9.14 -18.83
C ARG A 69 -20.04 9.78 -20.14
N ARG A 70 -19.14 9.13 -20.91
CA ARG A 70 -18.56 9.62 -22.17
C ARG A 70 -17.74 10.92 -22.03
N MET A 71 -17.28 11.26 -20.83
CA MET A 71 -16.38 12.38 -20.60
C MET A 71 -14.93 12.03 -20.93
N LEU A 72 -14.56 10.75 -20.80
CA LEU A 72 -13.25 10.23 -21.16
C LEU A 72 -13.35 9.03 -22.11
N LEU A 73 -12.41 8.94 -23.05
CA LEU A 73 -12.20 7.74 -23.84
C LEU A 73 -10.98 6.98 -23.30
N LEU A 74 -11.21 5.76 -22.83
CA LEU A 74 -10.16 4.86 -22.36
C LEU A 74 -9.80 3.86 -23.46
N ALA A 75 -8.65 4.07 -24.09
CA ALA A 75 -8.14 3.17 -25.11
C ALA A 75 -7.58 1.91 -24.45
N HIS A 76 -7.89 0.74 -25.04
CA HIS A 76 -7.33 -0.56 -24.64
C HIS A 76 -5.79 -0.61 -24.67
N THR A 77 -5.14 0.33 -25.37
CA THR A 77 -3.69 0.52 -25.43
C THR A 77 -3.11 1.26 -24.21
N GLY A 78 -3.94 1.66 -23.24
CA GLY A 78 -3.49 2.31 -22.00
C GLY A 78 -3.45 3.84 -22.06
N TRP A 79 -4.23 4.45 -22.95
CA TRP A 79 -4.36 5.91 -23.08
C TRP A 79 -5.74 6.39 -22.62
N ALA A 80 -5.77 7.53 -21.93
CA ALA A 80 -6.98 8.26 -21.59
C ALA A 80 -7.02 9.54 -22.43
N THR A 81 -8.15 9.79 -23.08
CA THR A 81 -8.40 11.02 -23.85
C THR A 81 -9.60 11.74 -23.28
N VAL A 82 -9.48 13.06 -23.06
CA VAL A 82 -10.59 13.91 -22.62
C VAL A 82 -11.51 14.18 -23.80
N VAL A 83 -12.78 13.87 -23.63
CA VAL A 83 -13.85 14.18 -24.59
C VAL A 83 -14.63 15.40 -24.10
N ASP A 84 -14.92 15.44 -22.80
CA ASP A 84 -15.61 16.54 -22.13
C ASP A 84 -14.75 17.03 -20.96
N PRO A 85 -14.27 18.30 -20.97
CA PRO A 85 -13.42 18.86 -19.93
C PRO A 85 -14.20 19.38 -18.70
N GLU A 86 -15.53 19.29 -18.66
CA GLU A 86 -16.32 19.77 -17.53
C GLU A 86 -16.42 18.73 -16.40
N GLY A 87 -15.45 18.72 -15.48
CA GLY A 87 -15.51 17.87 -14.28
C GLY A 87 -16.53 18.37 -13.26
N GLU A 88 -17.46 17.51 -12.84
CA GLU A 88 -18.52 17.87 -11.89
C GLU A 88 -18.00 17.95 -10.45
N ASP A 89 -17.14 17.02 -10.07
CA ASP A 89 -16.55 16.94 -8.74
C ASP A 89 -15.03 17.19 -8.73
N ASP A 90 -14.46 17.36 -7.53
CA ASP A 90 -13.03 17.64 -7.36
C ASP A 90 -12.14 16.48 -7.85
N LEU A 91 -12.64 15.24 -7.83
CA LEU A 91 -11.92 14.05 -8.27
C LEU A 91 -11.86 13.99 -9.81
N GLU A 92 -12.98 14.24 -10.49
CA GLU A 92 -13.08 14.36 -11.93
C GLU A 92 -12.20 15.49 -12.45
N ARG A 93 -12.25 16.67 -11.80
CA ARG A 93 -11.36 17.81 -12.15
C ARG A 93 -9.89 17.48 -11.93
N SER A 94 -9.56 16.70 -10.89
CA SER A 94 -8.19 16.22 -10.67
C SER A 94 -7.73 15.27 -11.78
N VAL A 95 -8.60 14.40 -12.28
CA VAL A 95 -8.29 13.50 -13.41
C VAL A 95 -8.09 14.29 -14.71
N ILE A 96 -8.95 15.26 -15.00
CA ILE A 96 -8.82 16.12 -16.19
C ILE A 96 -7.53 16.93 -16.12
N GLY A 97 -7.24 17.53 -14.95
CA GLY A 97 -5.99 18.25 -14.70
C GLY A 97 -4.75 17.36 -14.86
N ALA A 98 -4.83 16.08 -14.45
CA ALA A 98 -3.75 15.11 -14.61
C ALA A 98 -3.52 14.67 -16.06
N ILE A 99 -4.54 14.71 -16.93
CA ILE A 99 -4.39 14.49 -18.37
C ILE A 99 -3.72 15.71 -19.02
N GLY A 100 -4.04 16.91 -18.52
CA GLY A 100 -3.42 18.16 -18.95
C GLY A 100 -3.96 18.68 -20.29
N PRO A 101 -3.43 19.82 -20.77
CA PRO A 101 -3.99 20.56 -21.91
C PRO A 101 -3.85 19.84 -23.26
N ALA A 102 -2.99 18.81 -23.33
CA ALA A 102 -2.83 17.97 -24.52
C ALA A 102 -4.06 17.10 -24.80
N GLY A 103 -4.99 16.98 -23.84
CA GLY A 103 -6.23 16.21 -23.98
C GLY A 103 -6.03 14.70 -24.00
N GLN A 104 -4.78 14.19 -23.94
CA GLN A 104 -4.47 12.77 -23.89
C GLN A 104 -3.25 12.47 -23.01
N ALA A 105 -3.33 11.39 -22.23
CA ALA A 105 -2.24 10.95 -21.37
C ALA A 105 -2.30 9.43 -21.11
N ARG A 106 -1.18 8.86 -20.65
CA ARG A 106 -1.14 7.44 -20.25
C ARG A 106 -1.97 7.21 -18.99
N ILE A 107 -2.84 6.20 -19.02
CA ILE A 107 -3.71 5.83 -17.88
C ILE A 107 -2.89 5.62 -16.60
N ALA A 108 -1.70 5.01 -16.69
CA ALA A 108 -0.83 4.81 -15.54
C ALA A 108 -0.38 6.13 -14.88
N ALA A 109 0.00 7.12 -15.69
CA ALA A 109 0.44 8.43 -15.21
C ALA A 109 -0.73 9.22 -14.62
N VAL A 110 -1.88 9.22 -15.31
CA VAL A 110 -3.11 9.87 -14.83
C VAL A 110 -3.56 9.25 -13.51
N ARG A 111 -3.55 7.92 -13.41
CA ARG A 111 -3.89 7.21 -12.16
C ARG A 111 -2.95 7.58 -11.02
N ALA A 112 -1.65 7.67 -11.28
CA ALA A 112 -0.67 8.04 -10.25
C ALA A 112 -0.88 9.49 -9.79
N ALA A 113 -1.02 10.43 -10.72
CA ALA A 113 -1.27 11.83 -10.42
C ALA A 113 -2.61 12.05 -9.69
N ALA A 114 -3.70 11.47 -10.20
CA ALA A 114 -5.02 11.57 -9.58
C ALA A 114 -5.06 10.94 -8.18
N SER A 115 -4.37 9.80 -7.97
CA SER A 115 -4.27 9.19 -6.63
C SER A 115 -3.51 10.03 -5.62
N ALA A 116 -2.66 10.96 -6.08
CA ALA A 116 -1.90 11.89 -5.27
C ALA A 116 -2.56 13.27 -5.17
N ALA A 117 -3.79 13.45 -5.68
CA ALA A 117 -4.49 14.73 -5.65
C ALA A 117 -5.05 15.06 -4.26
N ASP A 118 -5.20 16.36 -3.98
CA ASP A 118 -5.84 16.85 -2.74
C ASP A 118 -7.26 16.34 -2.57
N ALA A 119 -8.00 16.17 -3.67
CA ALA A 119 -9.35 15.62 -3.65
C ALA A 119 -9.38 14.22 -2.99
N VAL A 120 -8.41 13.36 -3.31
CA VAL A 120 -8.30 12.02 -2.72
C VAL A 120 -7.83 12.08 -1.27
N ARG A 121 -6.92 13.00 -0.93
CA ARG A 121 -6.54 13.27 0.48
C ARG A 121 -7.75 13.69 1.31
N SER A 122 -8.60 14.56 0.78
CA SER A 122 -9.81 15.00 1.49
C SER A 122 -10.78 13.85 1.79
N VAL A 123 -10.88 12.86 0.89
CA VAL A 123 -11.68 11.64 1.12
C VAL A 123 -11.06 10.82 2.25
N ALA A 124 -9.74 10.66 2.24
CA ALA A 124 -9.00 9.96 3.29
C ALA A 124 -9.22 10.63 4.66
N ASP A 125 -9.06 11.95 4.73
CA ASP A 125 -9.20 12.72 5.96
C ASP A 125 -10.61 12.60 6.54
N ARG A 126 -11.66 12.68 5.70
CA ARG A 126 -13.05 12.46 6.13
C ARG A 126 -13.30 11.05 6.65
N LEU A 127 -12.71 10.04 6.01
CA LEU A 127 -12.84 8.66 6.47
C LEU A 127 -12.08 8.40 7.76
N VAL A 128 -10.93 9.04 7.95
CA VAL A 128 -10.15 8.98 9.19
C VAL A 128 -10.89 9.70 10.32
N SER A 129 -11.44 10.89 10.08
CA SER A 129 -12.25 11.60 11.08
C SER A 129 -13.49 10.82 11.47
N ALA A 130 -14.08 10.07 10.53
CA ALA A 130 -15.22 9.19 10.79
C ALA A 130 -14.84 7.85 11.46
N GLY A 131 -13.55 7.59 11.73
CA GLY A 131 -13.08 6.31 12.29
C GLY A 131 -13.21 5.11 11.33
N LEU A 132 -13.50 5.36 10.06
CA LEU A 132 -13.71 4.33 9.03
C LEU A 132 -12.41 3.95 8.33
N ALA A 133 -11.40 4.84 8.33
CA ALA A 133 -10.08 4.57 7.77
C ALA A 133 -8.94 4.71 8.80
N VAL A 134 -7.89 3.93 8.61
CA VAL A 134 -6.68 3.96 9.47
C VAL A 134 -5.82 5.19 9.09
N PRO A 135 -5.38 6.02 10.07
CA PRO A 135 -4.57 7.22 9.80
C PRO A 135 -3.25 6.93 9.08
N ASP A 136 -2.85 7.81 8.16
CA ASP A 136 -1.58 7.70 7.41
C ASP A 136 -0.33 7.81 8.29
N GLY A 137 -0.44 8.44 9.48
CA GLY A 137 0.65 8.51 10.47
C GLY A 137 1.08 7.13 10.98
N ALA A 138 0.10 6.29 11.35
CA ALA A 138 0.37 4.90 11.74
C ALA A 138 0.96 4.07 10.57
N ARG A 139 0.54 4.39 9.34
CA ARG A 139 0.99 3.73 8.10
C ARG A 139 2.45 4.05 7.75
N SER A 140 2.85 5.32 7.89
CA SER A 140 4.22 5.77 7.65
C SER A 140 5.20 5.21 8.70
N GLY A 141 4.75 5.07 9.95
CA GLY A 141 5.50 4.42 11.03
C GLY A 141 5.76 2.94 10.75
N VAL A 142 4.73 2.21 10.29
CA VAL A 142 4.86 0.79 9.89
C VAL A 142 5.77 0.63 8.67
N ALA A 143 5.63 1.46 7.63
CA ALA A 143 6.50 1.40 6.46
C ALA A 143 7.96 1.76 6.78
N ALA A 144 8.19 2.74 7.66
CA ALA A 144 9.52 3.07 8.16
C ALA A 144 10.10 1.93 9.03
N ALA A 145 9.29 1.29 9.86
CA ALA A 145 9.70 0.13 10.65
C ALA A 145 10.09 -1.05 9.76
N VAL A 146 9.32 -1.34 8.70
CA VAL A 146 9.65 -2.39 7.72
C VAL A 146 10.95 -2.09 6.99
N ARG A 147 11.19 -0.83 6.58
CA ARG A 147 12.46 -0.43 5.96
C ARG A 147 13.64 -0.54 6.91
N ALA A 148 13.45 -0.21 8.18
CA ALA A 148 14.49 -0.37 9.20
C ALA A 148 14.85 -1.86 9.42
N VAL A 149 13.83 -2.74 9.48
CA VAL A 149 14.02 -4.19 9.57
C VAL A 149 14.74 -4.74 8.33
N GLN A 150 14.42 -4.23 7.14
CA GLN A 150 15.10 -4.61 5.90
C GLN A 150 16.56 -4.12 5.85
N GLY A 151 16.84 -2.93 6.38
CA GLY A 151 18.22 -2.45 6.53
C GLY A 151 19.01 -3.32 7.52
N ALA A 152 18.39 -3.71 8.63
CA ALA A 152 19.01 -4.56 9.64
C ALA A 152 19.32 -5.97 9.12
N SER A 153 18.44 -6.56 8.29
CA SER A 153 18.69 -7.86 7.67
C SER A 153 19.82 -7.81 6.64
N VAL A 154 19.87 -6.77 5.80
CA VAL A 154 20.98 -6.55 4.85
C VAL A 154 22.31 -6.37 5.60
N LEU A 155 22.31 -5.59 6.68
CA LEU A 155 23.50 -5.38 7.50
C LEU A 155 23.97 -6.67 8.17
N THR A 156 23.03 -7.50 8.64
CA THR A 156 23.34 -8.81 9.26
C THR A 156 23.99 -9.75 8.23
N VAL A 157 23.45 -9.80 7.01
CA VAL A 157 24.04 -10.61 5.92
C VAL A 157 25.42 -10.08 5.52
N ALA A 158 25.57 -8.76 5.40
CA ALA A 158 26.86 -8.13 5.05
C ALA A 158 27.94 -8.42 6.11
N MET A 159 27.58 -8.39 7.40
CA MET A 159 28.50 -8.72 8.50
C MET A 159 28.83 -10.20 8.58
N ALA A 160 27.87 -11.09 8.32
CA ALA A 160 28.13 -12.52 8.21
C ALA A 160 29.08 -12.84 7.04
N ALA A 161 28.90 -12.19 5.89
CA ALA A 161 29.78 -12.33 4.74
C ALA A 161 31.20 -11.79 5.02
N ALA A 162 31.32 -10.62 5.66
CA ALA A 162 32.61 -10.05 6.06
C ALA A 162 33.35 -10.95 7.07
N ALA A 163 32.63 -11.52 8.05
CA ALA A 163 33.21 -12.47 9.01
C ALA A 163 33.69 -13.76 8.34
N ALA A 164 32.97 -14.26 7.33
CA ALA A 164 33.36 -15.42 6.54
C ALA A 164 34.63 -15.16 5.70
N LEU A 165 34.77 -13.95 5.15
CA LEU A 165 35.94 -13.55 4.35
C LEU A 165 37.20 -13.31 5.20
N LEU A 166 37.05 -12.92 6.47
CA LEU A 166 38.15 -12.67 7.39
C LEU A 166 38.64 -13.94 8.13
N LEU A 167 37.97 -15.09 7.95
CA LEU A 167 38.40 -16.36 8.53
C LEU A 167 39.55 -16.97 7.71
N PRO A 168 40.71 -17.29 8.33
CA PRO A 168 41.80 -17.98 7.66
C PRO A 168 41.34 -19.36 7.15
N GLN A 169 41.54 -19.60 5.86
CA GLN A 169 41.21 -20.87 5.20
C GLN A 169 42.07 -21.99 5.82
N GLY A 170 41.52 -22.80 6.73
CA GLY A 170 42.26 -23.96 7.27
C GLY A 170 41.87 -24.52 8.64
N GLN A 171 40.99 -23.88 9.40
CA GLN A 171 40.49 -24.46 10.67
C GLN A 171 39.00 -24.80 10.52
N GLY A 172 38.62 -26.04 10.86
CA GLY A 172 37.24 -26.57 10.80
C GLY A 172 36.22 -25.89 11.73
N THR A 173 36.45 -24.62 12.05
CA THR A 173 35.72 -23.77 12.99
C THR A 173 34.73 -22.84 12.28
N THR A 174 34.65 -22.87 10.95
CA THR A 174 33.71 -22.06 10.13
C THR A 174 32.25 -22.42 10.40
N ALA A 175 31.95 -23.71 10.57
CA ALA A 175 30.59 -24.22 10.80
C ALA A 175 29.95 -23.74 12.12
N PRO A 176 30.60 -23.83 13.30
CA PRO A 176 30.01 -23.34 14.55
C PRO A 176 29.86 -21.81 14.60
N VAL A 177 30.76 -21.06 13.94
CA VAL A 177 30.71 -19.59 13.87
C VAL A 177 29.51 -19.11 13.05
N LEU A 178 29.23 -19.76 11.91
CA LEU A 178 28.06 -19.46 11.07
C LEU A 178 26.74 -19.83 11.77
N GLY A 179 26.75 -20.90 12.58
CA GLY A 179 25.60 -21.33 13.38
C GLY A 179 25.12 -20.27 14.36
N TRP A 180 26.02 -19.46 14.93
CA TRP A 180 25.65 -18.38 15.85
C TRP A 180 24.95 -17.20 15.16
N PHE A 181 25.19 -17.00 13.86
CA PHE A 181 24.47 -16.01 13.06
C PHE A 181 23.14 -16.50 12.51
N ALA A 182 22.90 -17.82 12.50
CA ALA A 182 21.62 -18.39 12.07
C ALA A 182 20.46 -17.91 12.96
N LEU A 183 20.70 -17.75 14.26
CA LEU A 183 19.68 -17.34 15.24
C LEU A 183 19.17 -15.90 15.03
N PRO A 184 20.02 -14.85 14.93
CA PRO A 184 19.57 -13.50 14.59
C PRO A 184 19.05 -13.40 13.15
N LEU A 185 19.54 -14.22 12.21
CA LEU A 185 19.02 -14.28 10.85
C LEU A 185 17.60 -14.86 10.81
N LEU A 186 17.35 -15.97 11.52
CA LEU A 186 16.00 -16.54 11.67
C LEU A 186 15.06 -15.57 12.38
N LEU A 187 15.55 -14.84 13.38
CA LEU A 187 14.76 -13.85 14.10
C LEU A 187 14.36 -12.67 13.20
N THR A 188 15.30 -12.13 12.42
CA THR A 188 15.03 -11.03 11.48
C THR A 188 14.17 -11.48 10.30
N LEU A 189 14.39 -12.68 9.76
CA LEU A 189 13.52 -13.28 8.73
C LEU A 189 12.13 -13.61 9.28
N GLY A 190 12.03 -14.08 10.53
CA GLY A 190 10.77 -14.34 11.21
C GLY A 190 9.96 -13.05 11.41
N CYS A 191 10.60 -11.99 11.90
CA CYS A 191 9.96 -10.66 11.99
C CYS A 191 9.58 -10.11 10.62
N LEU A 192 10.41 -10.30 9.59
CA LEU A 192 10.08 -9.88 8.22
C LEU A 192 8.92 -10.70 7.64
N ALA A 193 8.86 -12.00 7.93
CA ALA A 193 7.77 -12.88 7.50
C ALA A 193 6.47 -12.49 8.20
N ILE A 194 6.49 -12.28 9.51
CA ILE A 194 5.32 -11.80 10.28
C ILE A 194 4.90 -10.42 9.80
N ALA A 195 5.82 -9.47 9.63
CA ALA A 195 5.51 -8.17 9.05
C ALA A 195 4.99 -8.30 7.62
N ARG A 196 5.50 -9.22 6.79
CA ARG A 196 4.96 -9.42 5.44
C ARG A 196 3.58 -10.06 5.47
N ILE A 197 3.31 -10.97 6.39
CA ILE A 197 2.03 -11.68 6.54
C ILE A 197 0.98 -10.79 7.22
N GLU A 198 1.38 -9.85 8.07
CA GLU A 198 0.51 -8.99 8.88
C GLU A 198 0.43 -7.55 8.35
N VAL A 199 1.46 -7.04 7.66
CA VAL A 199 1.41 -5.79 6.87
C VAL A 199 0.77 -6.00 5.49
N HIS A 200 0.75 -7.23 4.94
CA HIS A 200 -0.15 -7.50 3.80
C HIS A 200 -1.63 -7.25 4.12
N PRO A 201 -2.16 -7.59 5.31
CA PRO A 201 -3.52 -7.22 5.69
C PRO A 201 -3.69 -5.74 6.08
N TYR A 202 -2.63 -4.98 6.36
CA TYR A 202 -2.70 -3.50 6.45
C TYR A 202 -2.92 -2.82 5.09
N THR A 203 -3.07 -3.58 4.01
CA THR A 203 -3.65 -3.09 2.74
C THR A 203 -5.16 -2.85 2.82
N ARG A 204 -5.83 -3.20 3.94
CA ARG A 204 -7.21 -2.80 4.19
C ARG A 204 -7.22 -1.38 4.73
N TRP A 205 -7.54 -0.44 3.86
CA TRP A 205 -7.80 0.96 4.23
C TRP A 205 -8.96 1.11 5.22
N ALA A 206 -9.84 0.11 5.28
CA ALA A 206 -10.98 0.06 6.18
C ALA A 206 -10.65 -0.42 7.61
N SER A 207 -11.07 0.37 8.60
CA SER A 207 -11.21 -0.06 9.99
C SER A 207 -12.23 -1.20 10.12
N PRO A 208 -12.31 -1.92 11.26
CA PRO A 208 -13.32 -2.96 11.46
C PRO A 208 -14.75 -2.48 11.18
N ASP A 209 -15.04 -1.23 11.51
CA ASP A 209 -16.34 -0.59 11.29
C ASP A 209 -16.56 -0.28 9.81
N GLY A 210 -15.54 0.25 9.13
CA GLY A 210 -15.55 0.41 7.66
C GLY A 210 -15.71 -0.92 6.91
N GLN A 211 -15.15 -2.02 7.45
CA GLN A 211 -15.33 -3.36 6.88
C GLN A 211 -16.76 -3.88 7.04
N ARG A 212 -17.45 -3.57 8.14
CA ARG A 212 -18.87 -3.92 8.32
C ARG A 212 -19.74 -3.19 7.29
N LEU A 213 -19.48 -1.89 7.07
CA LEU A 213 -20.20 -1.11 6.07
C LEU A 213 -19.92 -1.59 4.64
N LEU A 214 -18.66 -1.90 4.30
CA LEU A 214 -18.31 -2.47 2.99
C LEU A 214 -19.02 -3.79 2.70
N ARG A 215 -19.19 -4.66 3.71
CA ARG A 215 -19.90 -5.94 3.56
C ARG A 215 -21.41 -5.76 3.38
N ALA A 216 -21.97 -4.65 3.82
CA ALA A 216 -23.39 -4.34 3.68
C ALA A 216 -23.74 -3.77 2.29
N LEU A 217 -22.74 -3.37 1.48
CA LEU A 217 -22.96 -2.83 0.15
C LEU A 217 -23.38 -3.93 -0.84
N SER A 218 -24.47 -3.70 -1.57
CA SER A 218 -24.84 -4.54 -2.71
C SER A 218 -23.86 -4.32 -3.87
N THR A 219 -23.39 -5.41 -4.46
CA THR A 219 -22.42 -5.40 -5.57
C THR A 219 -23.12 -5.57 -6.94
N GLU A 220 -24.43 -5.35 -6.99
CA GLU A 220 -25.22 -5.50 -8.23
C GLU A 220 -24.89 -4.43 -9.28
N ASP A 221 -24.53 -3.21 -8.87
CA ASP A 221 -24.02 -2.20 -9.80
C ASP A 221 -22.54 -2.45 -10.10
N SER A 222 -22.22 -2.50 -11.40
CA SER A 222 -20.87 -2.59 -11.96
C SER A 222 -19.85 -1.61 -11.37
N LEU A 223 -20.25 -0.39 -10.99
CA LEU A 223 -19.32 0.55 -10.35
C LEU A 223 -19.08 0.23 -8.89
N THR A 224 -20.08 -0.28 -8.17
CA THR A 224 -19.91 -0.79 -6.80
C THR A 224 -19.07 -2.06 -6.80
N ALA A 225 -19.25 -2.92 -7.80
CA ALA A 225 -18.38 -4.06 -8.08
C ALA A 225 -16.94 -3.65 -8.35
N LEU A 226 -16.72 -2.61 -9.15
CA LEU A 226 -15.41 -2.02 -9.34
C LEU A 226 -14.85 -1.42 -8.04
N ALA A 227 -15.67 -0.70 -7.27
CA ALA A 227 -15.26 -0.08 -6.02
C ALA A 227 -14.79 -1.15 -5.03
N VAL A 228 -15.55 -2.24 -4.83
CA VAL A 228 -15.24 -3.29 -3.84
C VAL A 228 -14.23 -4.33 -4.35
N GLY A 229 -14.45 -4.87 -5.55
CA GLY A 229 -13.68 -5.98 -6.14
C GLY A 229 -12.54 -5.56 -7.07
N GLY A 230 -12.50 -4.28 -7.44
CA GLY A 230 -11.46 -3.71 -8.29
C GLY A 230 -11.59 -4.05 -9.77
N VAL A 231 -10.54 -3.76 -10.54
CA VAL A 231 -10.53 -3.85 -12.02
C VAL A 231 -10.92 -5.25 -12.55
N ARG A 232 -10.75 -6.31 -11.74
CA ARG A 232 -11.15 -7.68 -12.13
C ARG A 232 -12.67 -7.87 -12.16
N ALA A 233 -13.42 -7.06 -11.40
CA ALA A 233 -14.87 -7.08 -11.35
C ALA A 233 -15.53 -6.32 -12.51
N LEU A 234 -14.76 -5.70 -13.41
CA LEU A 234 -15.29 -5.08 -14.62
C LEU A 234 -15.67 -6.16 -15.63
N ASP A 235 -16.89 -6.07 -16.17
CA ASP A 235 -17.38 -7.00 -17.20
C ASP A 235 -16.64 -6.82 -18.54
N ASP A 236 -16.36 -5.56 -18.94
CA ASP A 236 -15.72 -5.25 -20.22
C ASP A 236 -14.21 -5.62 -20.24
N PRO A 237 -13.78 -6.59 -21.07
CA PRO A 237 -12.39 -6.98 -21.17
C PRO A 237 -11.49 -5.89 -21.76
N LYS A 238 -12.00 -5.00 -22.61
CA LYS A 238 -11.20 -3.91 -23.21
C LYS A 238 -10.86 -2.86 -22.16
N LEU A 239 -11.83 -2.50 -21.32
CA LEU A 239 -11.63 -1.59 -20.21
C LEU A 239 -10.68 -2.18 -19.15
N ARG A 240 -10.82 -3.48 -18.88
CA ARG A 240 -9.89 -4.23 -18.03
C ARG A 240 -8.46 -4.15 -18.57
N ALA A 241 -8.27 -4.37 -19.87
CA ALA A 241 -6.97 -4.26 -20.54
C ALA A 241 -6.41 -2.82 -20.51
N ALA A 242 -7.25 -1.81 -20.68
CA ALA A 242 -6.84 -0.40 -20.58
C ALA A 242 -6.23 -0.07 -19.21
N LEU A 243 -6.84 -0.56 -18.12
CA LEU A 243 -6.39 -0.31 -16.75
C LEU A 243 -5.20 -1.19 -16.31
N THR A 244 -5.03 -2.38 -16.89
CA THR A 244 -3.92 -3.30 -16.59
C THR A 244 -2.69 -3.11 -17.46
N SER A 245 -2.83 -2.62 -18.71
CA SER A 245 -1.72 -2.40 -19.65
C SER A 245 -0.64 -1.46 -19.12
N GLY A 246 -0.98 -0.55 -18.20
CA GLY A 246 -0.03 0.33 -17.53
C GLY A 246 0.63 -0.23 -16.27
N ARG A 247 0.29 -1.44 -15.83
CA ARG A 247 0.79 -2.05 -14.57
C ARG A 247 2.10 -2.82 -14.77
N THR A 248 2.43 -3.19 -16.00
CA THR A 248 3.64 -3.94 -16.39
C THR A 248 4.87 -3.06 -16.61
N ALA A 249 4.69 -1.77 -16.91
CA ALA A 249 5.81 -0.85 -17.20
C ALA A 249 6.61 -0.42 -15.94
N HIS A 250 6.09 -0.62 -14.72
CA HIS A 250 6.73 -0.18 -13.48
C HIS A 250 7.60 -1.27 -12.80
N ARG A 251 7.85 -2.40 -13.48
CA ARG A 251 8.76 -3.46 -12.99
C ARG A 251 10.15 -3.46 -13.66
N SER A 252 10.40 -2.51 -14.55
CA SER A 252 11.68 -2.35 -15.22
C SER A 252 12.19 -0.94 -14.98
N HIS A 253 12.74 -0.68 -13.79
CA HIS A 253 13.82 0.27 -13.55
C HIS A 253 14.35 0.04 -12.12
#